data_AF-R7N6K7-F1
#
_entry.id   AF-R7N6K7-F1
#
_cell.length_a   1.000
_cell.length_b   1.000
_cell.length_c   1.000
_cell.angle_alpha   90.00
_cell.angle_beta   90.00
_cell.angle_gamma   90.00
#
_symmetry.space_group_name_H-M   'P 1'
#
loop_
_entity.id
_entity.type
_entity.pdbx_description
1 polymer ?
#
loop_
_entity_poly.entity_id
_entity_poly.type
_entity_poly.pdbx_seq_one_letter_code
_entity_poly.pdbx_strand_id
1 'polypeptide(L)'
;MKRNRDFGLSIGAPSIVVIMVILCLVCFAGLSIVSANADLTLSRKLAERTSAYYQACNEAQEDLLEASKKEPLEDSFSCDYVMNENQILSVNASFLEAASGKRTYTITRWQVVTTQTPELDQSLPVFTGN
;
A
#
# COMPACT_ATOMS: atom_id res chain seq x y z
N MET A 1 22.58 -9.30 -65.52
CA MET A 1 21.82 -9.20 -64.26
C MET A 1 22.61 -9.92 -63.18
N LYS A 2 22.59 -9.40 -61.94
CA LYS A 2 23.13 -9.96 -60.69
C LYS A 2 24.62 -9.68 -60.39
N ARG A 3 24.87 -8.59 -59.66
CA ARG A 3 26.15 -8.31 -58.98
C ARG A 3 26.02 -8.77 -57.52
N ASN A 4 26.49 -9.98 -57.21
CA ASN A 4 26.59 -10.46 -55.84
C ASN A 4 27.72 -9.67 -55.17
N ARG A 5 27.34 -8.78 -54.24
CA ARG A 5 28.29 -8.15 -53.34
C ARG A 5 28.48 -9.14 -52.20
N ASP A 6 29.47 -10.00 -52.32
CA ASP A 6 29.97 -10.76 -51.18
C ASP A 6 30.54 -9.73 -50.21
N PHE A 7 29.72 -9.41 -49.21
CA PHE A 7 30.09 -8.54 -48.11
C PHE A 7 31.19 -9.30 -47.37
N GLY A 8 32.45 -8.94 -47.65
CA GLY A 8 33.62 -9.43 -46.94
C GLY A 8 33.54 -8.99 -45.49
N LEU A 9 32.74 -9.72 -44.70
CA LEU A 9 32.71 -9.64 -43.26
C LEU A 9 34.10 -10.06 -42.78
N SER A 10 34.96 -9.08 -42.54
CA SER A 10 36.12 -9.27 -41.69
C SER A 10 35.63 -9.97 -40.42
N ILE A 11 36.32 -11.04 -40.03
CA ILE A 11 35.94 -12.00 -38.98
C ILE A 11 35.58 -11.35 -37.62
N GLY A 12 35.82 -10.04 -37.45
CA GLY A 12 35.45 -9.22 -36.30
C GLY A 12 34.04 -8.60 -36.32
N ALA A 13 33.38 -8.42 -37.47
CA ALA A 13 32.04 -7.81 -37.50
C ALA A 13 30.93 -8.68 -36.88
N PRO A 14 30.92 -10.02 -37.02
CA PRO A 14 30.00 -10.87 -36.26
C PRO A 14 30.32 -10.91 -34.76
N SER A 15 31.62 -10.82 -34.39
CA SER A 15 32.07 -10.87 -33.00
C SER A 15 31.61 -9.68 -32.17
N ILE A 16 31.61 -8.47 -32.74
CA ILE A 16 31.16 -7.26 -32.02
C ILE A 16 29.66 -7.29 -31.70
N VAL A 17 28.85 -7.88 -32.60
CA VAL A 17 27.40 -8.04 -32.39
C VAL A 17 27.14 -8.99 -31.23
N VAL A 18 27.88 -10.10 -31.15
CA VAL A 18 27.74 -11.07 -30.05
C VAL A 18 28.11 -10.43 -28.71
N ILE A 19 29.22 -9.68 -28.65
CA ILE A 19 29.63 -8.97 -27.42
C ILE A 19 28.55 -7.97 -27.00
N MET A 20 28.00 -7.21 -27.95
CA MET A 20 26.94 -6.24 -27.66
C MET A 20 25.69 -6.93 -27.09
N VAL A 21 25.25 -8.04 -27.68
CA VAL A 21 24.10 -8.81 -27.19
C VAL A 21 24.36 -9.33 -25.77
N ILE A 22 25.56 -9.84 -25.48
CA ILE A 22 25.91 -10.31 -24.13
C ILE A 22 25.84 -9.15 -23.13
N LEU A 23 26.41 -7.99 -23.45
CA LEU A 23 26.33 -6.81 -22.60
C LEU A 23 24.88 -6.37 -22.39
N CYS A 24 24.05 -6.38 -23.44
CA CYS A 24 22.63 -6.08 -23.34
C CYS A 24 21.89 -7.07 -22.42
N LEU A 25 22.18 -8.37 -22.51
CA LEU A 25 21.58 -9.39 -21.65
C LEU A 25 21.97 -9.20 -20.18
N VAL A 26 23.22 -8.85 -19.90
CA VAL A 26 23.69 -8.56 -18.54
C VAL A 26 23.01 -7.31 -17.98
N CYS A 27 22.92 -6.23 -18.76
CA CYS A 27 22.21 -5.01 -18.35
C CYS A 27 20.72 -5.29 -18.10
N PHE A 28 20.07 -6.05 -18.98
CA PHE A 28 18.67 -6.41 -18.83
C PHE A 28 18.45 -7.24 -17.56
N ALA A 29 19.29 -8.25 -17.31
CA ALA A 29 19.25 -9.05 -16.09
C ALA A 29 19.44 -8.19 -14.83
N GLY A 30 20.37 -7.23 -14.87
CA GLY A 30 20.59 -6.25 -13.80
C GLY A 30 19.37 -5.37 -13.52
N LEU A 31 18.70 -4.87 -14.56
CA LEU A 31 17.45 -4.12 -14.40
C LEU A 31 16.32 -5.01 -13.87
N SER A 32 16.23 -6.26 -14.33
CA SER A 32 15.23 -7.22 -13.84
C SER A 32 15.36 -7.52 -12.35
N ILE A 33 16.59 -7.73 -11.84
CA ILE A 33 16.79 -8.00 -10.41
C ILE A 33 16.51 -6.78 -9.54
N VAL A 34 16.90 -5.58 -9.98
CA VAL A 34 16.60 -4.34 -9.24
C VAL A 34 15.10 -4.08 -9.23
N SER A 35 14.44 -4.24 -10.37
CA SER A 35 12.98 -4.12 -10.47
C SER A 35 12.26 -5.14 -9.58
N ALA A 36 12.70 -6.40 -9.58
CA ALA A 36 12.10 -7.43 -8.74
C ALA A 36 12.28 -7.12 -7.24
N ASN A 37 13.43 -6.62 -6.82
CA ASN A 37 13.64 -6.24 -5.42
C ASN A 37 12.77 -5.05 -4.98
N ALA A 38 12.60 -4.06 -5.86
CA ALA A 38 11.70 -2.93 -5.60
C ALA A 38 10.26 -3.42 -5.44
N ASP A 39 9.80 -4.28 -6.35
CA ASP A 39 8.46 -4.87 -6.30
C ASP A 39 8.26 -5.75 -5.06
N LEU A 40 9.23 -6.60 -4.71
CA LEU A 40 9.20 -7.39 -3.48
C LEU A 40 9.07 -6.52 -2.23
N THR A 41 9.80 -5.42 -2.17
CA THR A 41 9.74 -4.48 -1.04
C THR A 41 8.36 -3.83 -0.94
N LEU A 42 7.80 -3.40 -2.06
CA LEU A 42 6.46 -2.81 -2.11
C LEU A 42 5.38 -3.83 -1.73
N SER A 43 5.46 -5.04 -2.30
CA SER A 43 4.56 -6.15 -2.01
C SER A 43 4.56 -6.53 -0.53
N ARG A 44 5.75 -6.56 0.10
CA ARG A 44 5.88 -6.81 1.54
C ARG A 44 5.19 -5.72 2.37
N LYS A 45 5.45 -4.44 2.08
CA LYS A 45 4.79 -3.32 2.77
C LYS A 45 3.27 -3.37 2.62
N LEU A 46 2.79 -3.74 1.43
CA LEU A 46 1.36 -3.89 1.17
C LEU A 46 0.75 -5.05 1.97
N ALA A 47 1.46 -6.18 2.05
CA ALA A 47 1.04 -7.34 2.84
C ALA A 47 1.00 -7.00 4.34
N GLU A 48 2.03 -6.33 4.87
CA GLU A 48 2.08 -5.87 6.25
C GLU A 48 0.93 -4.91 6.57
N ARG A 49 0.67 -3.92 5.70
CA ARG A 49 -0.46 -2.99 5.85
C ARG A 49 -1.80 -3.71 5.85
N THR A 50 -1.99 -4.64 4.94
CA THR A 50 -3.23 -5.42 4.81
C THR A 50 -3.45 -6.29 6.05
N SER A 51 -2.40 -6.95 6.52
CA SER A 51 -2.43 -7.76 7.75
C SER A 51 -2.82 -6.92 8.96
N ALA A 52 -2.16 -5.77 9.15
CA ALA A 52 -2.45 -4.88 10.27
C ALA A 52 -3.89 -4.32 10.23
N TYR A 53 -4.41 -4.02 9.04
CA TYR A 53 -5.81 -3.60 8.87
C TYR A 53 -6.80 -4.66 9.35
N TYR A 54 -6.62 -5.91 8.89
CA TYR A 54 -7.53 -6.98 9.26
C TYR A 54 -7.41 -7.36 10.74
N GLN A 55 -6.20 -7.29 11.29
CA GLN A 55 -5.99 -7.48 12.72
C GLN A 55 -6.75 -6.43 13.55
N ALA A 56 -6.58 -5.14 13.24
CA ALA A 56 -7.30 -4.06 13.92
C ALA A 56 -8.83 -4.19 13.77
N CYS A 57 -9.32 -4.61 12.60
CA CYS A 57 -10.74 -4.87 12.39
C CYS A 57 -11.27 -6.02 13.26
N ASN A 58 -10.49 -7.09 13.41
CA ASN A 58 -10.88 -8.24 14.20
C ASN A 58 -10.94 -7.89 15.69
N GLU A 59 -9.94 -7.18 16.20
CA GLU A 59 -9.92 -6.66 17.58
C GLU A 59 -11.13 -5.74 17.83
N ALA A 60 -11.40 -4.79 16.92
CA ALA A 60 -12.56 -3.92 17.01
C ALA A 60 -13.89 -4.66 17.02
N GLN A 61 -14.01 -5.72 16.21
CA GLN A 61 -15.23 -6.52 16.16
C GLN A 61 -15.41 -7.35 17.43
N GLU A 62 -14.33 -7.90 17.99
CA GLU A 62 -14.39 -8.66 19.24
C GLU A 62 -14.83 -7.77 20.41
N ASP A 63 -14.25 -6.58 20.53
CA ASP A 63 -14.61 -5.61 21.57
C ASP A 63 -16.04 -5.09 21.40
N LEU A 64 -16.49 -4.82 20.17
CA LEU A 64 -17.88 -4.46 19.90
C LEU A 64 -18.86 -5.57 20.29
N LEU A 65 -18.51 -6.83 20.00
CA LEU A 65 -19.33 -7.98 20.38
C LEU A 65 -19.38 -8.13 21.90
N GLU A 66 -18.26 -7.95 22.59
CA GLU A 66 -18.21 -7.98 24.05
C GLU A 66 -19.02 -6.82 24.67
N ALA A 67 -18.87 -5.61 24.14
CA ALA A 67 -19.63 -4.43 24.55
C ALA A 67 -21.13 -4.61 24.33
N SER A 68 -21.54 -5.28 23.25
CA SER A 68 -22.95 -5.60 22.99
C SER A 68 -23.55 -6.65 23.95
N LYS A 69 -22.71 -7.54 24.51
CA LYS A 69 -23.12 -8.60 25.45
C LYS A 69 -23.20 -8.10 26.89
N LYS A 70 -22.32 -7.16 27.27
CA LYS A 70 -22.37 -6.51 28.57
C LYS A 70 -23.60 -5.58 28.60
N GLU A 71 -24.32 -5.55 29.72
CA GLU A 71 -25.31 -4.50 29.96
C GLU A 71 -24.56 -3.18 30.14
N PRO A 72 -24.68 -2.21 29.21
CA PRO A 72 -23.90 -1.00 29.31
C PRO A 72 -24.66 0.06 30.10
N LEU A 73 -23.91 0.87 30.86
CA LEU A 73 -24.37 2.15 31.39
C LEU A 73 -24.36 3.27 30.33
N GLU A 74 -23.87 3.01 29.11
CA GLU A 74 -23.66 4.00 28.05
C GLU A 74 -24.25 3.54 26.69
N ASP A 75 -24.95 4.44 26.00
CA ASP A 75 -25.60 4.19 24.70
C ASP A 75 -24.64 4.23 23.50
N SER A 76 -23.35 4.47 23.72
CA SER A 76 -22.35 4.56 22.66
C SER A 76 -21.04 3.86 23.02
N PHE A 77 -20.39 3.31 21.99
CA PHE A 77 -19.07 2.69 22.04
C PHE A 77 -18.15 3.43 21.08
N SER A 78 -16.96 3.79 21.54
CA SER A 78 -15.93 4.46 20.74
C SER A 78 -14.58 3.87 21.09
N CYS A 79 -13.91 3.25 20.11
CA CYS A 79 -12.57 2.69 20.25
C CYS A 79 -11.72 2.99 19.02
N ASP A 80 -10.43 3.23 19.26
CA ASP A 80 -9.43 3.48 18.23
C ASP A 80 -8.33 2.40 18.30
N TYR A 81 -8.07 1.74 17.17
CA TYR A 81 -7.07 0.67 17.06
C TYR A 81 -5.90 1.12 16.21
N VAL A 82 -4.68 1.01 16.73
CA VAL A 82 -3.48 1.42 16.02
C VAL A 82 -3.11 0.37 14.97
N MET A 83 -3.08 0.77 13.69
CA MET A 83 -2.68 -0.13 12.59
C MET A 83 -1.19 -0.02 12.27
N ASN A 84 -0.65 1.20 12.33
CA ASN A 84 0.77 1.49 12.13
C ASN A 84 1.11 2.88 12.73
N GLU A 85 2.34 3.34 12.56
CA GLU A 85 2.84 4.62 13.11
C GLU A 85 1.99 5.85 12.72
N ASN A 86 1.18 5.74 11.66
CA ASN A 86 0.50 6.87 11.04
C ASN A 86 -0.97 6.63 10.73
N GLN A 87 -1.53 5.49 11.11
CA GLN A 87 -2.90 5.11 10.77
C GLN A 87 -3.55 4.39 11.95
N ILE A 88 -4.78 4.80 12.24
CA ILE A 88 -5.65 4.17 13.22
C ILE A 88 -6.96 3.78 12.55
N LEU A 89 -7.60 2.72 13.04
CA LEU A 89 -8.98 2.38 12.73
C LEU A 89 -9.86 2.97 13.83
N SER A 90 -10.70 3.94 13.48
CA SER A 90 -11.63 4.56 14.43
C SER A 90 -13.03 3.96 14.26
N VAL A 91 -13.55 3.37 15.33
CA VAL A 91 -14.81 2.64 15.37
C VAL A 91 -15.76 3.26 16.37
N ASN A 92 -16.92 3.70 15.89
CA ASN A 92 -18.02 4.17 16.73
C ASN A 92 -19.29 3.37 16.46
N ALA A 93 -19.95 2.97 17.53
CA ALA A 93 -21.26 2.33 17.50
C ALA A 93 -22.20 2.98 18.51
N SER A 94 -23.50 3.01 18.18
CA SER A 94 -24.57 3.40 19.09
C SER A 94 -25.50 2.21 19.31
N PHE A 95 -25.87 1.96 20.57
CA PHE A 95 -26.78 0.89 20.94
C PHE A 95 -28.22 1.42 20.92
N LEU A 96 -29.13 0.66 20.31
CA LEU A 96 -30.54 1.00 20.15
C LEU A 96 -31.39 -0.23 20.51
N GLU A 97 -32.35 -0.07 21.40
CA GLU A 97 -33.35 -1.10 21.64
C GLU A 97 -34.36 -1.13 20.50
N ALA A 98 -34.39 -2.24 19.75
CA ALA A 98 -35.39 -2.43 18.71
C ALA A 98 -36.76 -2.69 19.36
N ALA A 99 -37.83 -2.24 18.70
CA ALA A 99 -39.23 -2.43 19.13
C ALA A 99 -39.63 -3.91 19.36
N SER A 100 -38.81 -4.85 18.89
CA SER A 100 -38.94 -6.31 19.12
C SER A 100 -38.39 -6.78 20.48
N GLY A 101 -37.89 -5.89 21.35
CA GLY A 101 -37.21 -6.26 22.60
C GLY A 101 -35.82 -6.87 22.40
N LYS A 102 -35.28 -6.80 21.17
CA LYS A 102 -33.94 -7.27 20.83
C LYS A 102 -33.00 -6.07 20.77
N ARG A 103 -31.92 -6.08 21.54
CA ARG A 103 -30.88 -5.05 21.46
C ARG A 103 -30.17 -5.14 20.11
N THR A 104 -30.11 -4.01 19.41
CA THR A 104 -29.42 -3.86 18.14
C THR A 104 -28.39 -2.74 18.28
N TYR A 105 -27.27 -2.82 17.59
CA TYR A 105 -26.32 -1.72 17.50
C TYR A 105 -26.25 -1.23 16.06
N THR A 106 -25.93 0.03 15.89
CA THR A 106 -25.61 0.64 14.58
C THR A 106 -24.19 1.16 14.64
N ILE A 107 -23.37 0.77 13.68
CA ILE A 107 -22.02 1.30 13.49
C ILE A 107 -22.17 2.66 12.80
N THR A 108 -21.79 3.73 13.49
CA THR A 108 -21.83 5.10 12.95
C THR A 108 -20.53 5.47 12.25
N ARG A 109 -19.40 4.86 12.65
CA ARG A 109 -18.08 5.12 12.08
C ARG A 109 -17.26 3.84 12.02
N TRP A 110 -16.71 3.54 10.85
CA TRP A 110 -15.70 2.49 10.65
C TRP A 110 -14.73 2.96 9.58
N GLN A 111 -13.70 3.72 9.96
CA GLN A 111 -12.79 4.33 8.99
C GLN A 111 -11.36 4.35 9.47
N VAL A 112 -10.45 4.17 8.50
CA VAL A 112 -9.02 4.36 8.71
C VAL A 112 -8.70 5.85 8.66
N VAL A 113 -8.17 6.39 9.75
CA VAL A 113 -7.76 7.79 9.88
C VAL A 113 -6.24 7.84 9.91
N THR A 114 -5.67 8.67 9.03
CA THR A 114 -4.23 8.96 9.05
C THR A 114 -3.96 9.97 10.17
N THR A 115 -3.08 9.62 11.11
CA THR A 115 -2.73 10.46 12.27
C THR A 115 -1.63 11.49 11.97
N GLN A 116 -1.00 11.44 10.78
CA GLN A 116 -0.12 12.50 10.34
C GLN A 116 -0.94 13.74 9.97
N THR A 117 -0.68 14.86 10.66
CA THR A 117 -0.95 16.18 10.12
C THR A 117 -0.06 16.38 8.90
N PRO A 118 -0.61 16.55 7.68
CA PRO A 118 0.21 16.84 6.52
C PRO A 118 0.92 18.17 6.76
N GLU A 119 2.26 18.15 6.89
CA GLU A 119 3.05 19.36 6.75
C GLU A 119 3.00 19.76 5.28
N LEU A 120 2.02 20.58 4.90
CA LEU A 120 1.97 21.18 3.58
C LEU A 120 3.15 22.15 3.49
N ASP A 121 4.07 21.89 2.57
CA ASP A 121 5.11 22.83 2.19
C ASP A 121 4.46 24.09 1.61
N GLN A 122 4.43 25.16 2.40
CA GLN A 122 3.90 26.47 1.99
C GLN A 122 4.97 27.36 1.37
N SER A 123 6.20 26.86 1.15
CA SER A 123 7.25 27.62 0.48
C SER A 123 7.00 27.61 -1.03
N LEU A 124 6.15 28.52 -1.50
CA LEU A 124 6.12 28.88 -2.90
C LEU A 124 7.46 29.57 -3.24
N PRO A 125 8.19 29.15 -4.29
CA PRO A 125 9.30 29.94 -4.80
C PRO A 125 8.74 31.22 -5.44
N VAL A 126 8.54 32.25 -4.61
CA VAL A 126 8.15 33.58 -5.08
C VAL A 126 9.39 34.22 -5.69
N PHE A 127 9.36 34.46 -7.00
CA PHE A 127 10.42 35.18 -7.70
C PHE A 127 10.57 36.58 -7.09
N THR A 128 11.63 36.78 -6.31
CA THR A 128 12.03 38.09 -5.80
C THR A 128 13.05 38.66 -6.77
N GLY A 129 12.53 39.32 -7.82
CA GLY A 129 13.37 40.02 -8.79
C GLY A 129 14.04 41.22 -8.13
N ASN A 130 15.31 41.07 -7.78
CA ASN A 130 16.20 42.19 -7.48
C ASN A 130 17.54 41.98 -8.18
#